data_AF-A0A7S1XMM9-F1
#
_entry.id   AF-A0A7S1XMM9-F1
#
_cell.length_a   1.000
_cell.length_b   1.000
_cell.length_c   1.000
_cell.angle_alpha   90.00
_cell.angle_beta   90.00
_cell.angle_gamma   90.00
#
_symmetry.space_group_name_H-M   'P 1'
#
loop_
_entity.id
_entity.type
_entity.pdbx_description
1 polymer ?
#
loop_
_entity_poly.entity_id
_entity_poly.type
_entity_poly.pdbx_seq_one_letter_code
_entity_poly.pdbx_strand_id
1 'polypeptide(L)'
;MRGVCLALGIALSLTLAGAKSKRAKIDKRWKQVLRQCEQEDCDGLSPDTRSNCANHCTSPKCFNEVYGKKPLEDGEVDTSKQNAFKSCVRKEYKYKRRKTKKTEPKDEDGGKSKARTKGKDGEEEGEDGDEQGEEEGEDGAESDAEEEEEEEEE
;
A
#
# COMPACT_ATOMS: atom_id res chain seq x y z
N MET A 1 2.96 -25.23 57.22
CA MET A 1 1.76 -24.47 56.79
C MET A 1 2.25 -23.52 55.69
N ARG A 2 2.16 -23.88 54.40
CA ARG A 2 1.04 -23.59 53.48
C ARG A 2 0.62 -22.11 53.49
N GLY A 3 0.82 -21.43 52.35
CA GLY A 3 0.34 -20.07 52.05
C GLY A 3 1.04 -19.51 50.80
N VAL A 4 0.91 -20.17 49.65
CA VAL A 4 -0.03 -19.89 48.54
C VAL A 4 0.27 -18.58 47.81
N CYS A 5 0.76 -18.75 46.57
CA CYS A 5 0.97 -17.75 45.54
C CYS A 5 -0.27 -16.87 45.30
N LEU A 6 -0.09 -15.55 45.31
CA LEU A 6 -0.99 -14.62 44.63
C LEU A 6 -0.23 -13.94 43.49
N ALA A 7 -0.02 -14.71 42.43
CA ALA A 7 0.24 -14.19 41.10
C ALA A 7 -1.12 -13.99 40.41
N LEU A 8 -1.71 -12.80 40.53
CA LEU A 8 -2.92 -12.43 39.80
C LEU A 8 -2.75 -11.02 39.24
N GLY A 9 -2.39 -10.94 37.96
CA GLY A 9 -2.31 -9.66 37.26
C GLY A 9 -1.76 -9.67 35.83
N ILE A 10 -1.57 -10.83 35.18
CA ILE A 10 -1.10 -10.87 33.78
C ILE A 10 -2.02 -11.79 32.98
N ALA A 11 -3.05 -11.21 32.36
CA ALA A 11 -3.69 -11.80 31.18
C ALA A 11 -4.78 -10.87 30.65
N LEU A 12 -4.46 -9.97 29.69
CA LEU A 12 -5.32 -9.74 28.51
C LEU A 12 -4.68 -8.86 27.41
N SER A 13 -3.47 -9.17 26.96
CA SER A 13 -2.95 -8.57 25.71
C SER A 13 -3.31 -9.47 24.53
N LEU A 14 -4.58 -9.43 24.10
CA LEU A 14 -5.05 -10.10 22.88
C LEU A 14 -4.37 -9.48 21.65
N THR A 15 -3.59 -10.28 20.93
CA THR A 15 -2.75 -9.88 19.81
C THR A 15 -3.55 -9.66 18.51
N LEU A 16 -3.83 -8.41 18.16
CA LEU A 16 -4.48 -7.98 16.90
C LEU A 16 -3.54 -7.93 15.66
N ALA A 17 -2.62 -8.90 15.51
CA ALA A 17 -1.57 -8.84 14.48
C ALA A 17 -2.04 -9.15 13.02
N GLY A 18 -3.21 -9.76 12.83
CA GLY A 18 -3.60 -10.33 11.51
C GLY A 18 -4.12 -9.34 10.44
N ALA A 19 -4.57 -8.14 10.81
CA ALA A 19 -5.19 -7.20 9.87
C ALA A 19 -4.15 -6.37 9.07
N LYS A 20 -2.97 -6.13 9.64
CA LYS A 20 -1.89 -5.34 9.03
C LYS A 20 -1.23 -6.09 7.87
N SER A 21 -0.92 -7.37 8.07
CA SER A 21 -0.31 -8.25 7.04
C SER A 21 -1.17 -8.33 5.76
N LYS A 22 -2.49 -8.44 5.89
CA LYS A 22 -3.39 -8.49 4.72
C LYS A 22 -3.44 -7.18 3.95
N ARG A 23 -3.36 -6.03 4.62
CA ARG A 23 -3.31 -4.71 3.97
C ARG A 23 -1.99 -4.55 3.22
N ALA A 24 -0.87 -4.86 3.86
CA ALA A 24 0.46 -4.80 3.24
C ALA A 24 0.56 -5.66 1.97
N LYS A 25 -0.01 -6.87 1.97
CA LYS A 25 -0.05 -7.73 0.77
C LYS A 25 -0.87 -7.13 -0.38
N ILE A 26 -2.02 -6.52 -0.08
CA ILE A 26 -2.84 -5.83 -1.09
C ILE A 26 -2.08 -4.62 -1.64
N ASP A 27 -1.46 -3.84 -0.76
CA ASP A 27 -0.71 -2.64 -1.14
C ASP A 27 0.51 -3.00 -2.00
N LYS A 28 1.25 -4.06 -1.65
CA LYS A 28 2.37 -4.58 -2.45
C LYS A 28 1.90 -4.96 -3.86
N ARG A 29 0.80 -5.72 -3.96
CA ARG A 29 0.24 -6.11 -5.27
C ARG A 29 -0.22 -4.90 -6.08
N TRP A 30 -0.90 -3.94 -5.43
CA TRP A 30 -1.34 -2.73 -6.11
C TRP A 30 -0.15 -1.91 -6.61
N LYS A 31 0.90 -1.73 -5.80
CA LYS A 31 2.13 -1.03 -6.22
C LYS A 31 2.80 -1.71 -7.42
N GLN A 32 2.80 -3.04 -7.47
CA GLN A 32 3.33 -3.77 -8.62
C GLN A 32 2.53 -3.47 -9.90
N VAL A 33 1.20 -3.48 -9.81
CA VAL A 33 0.33 -3.15 -10.95
C VAL A 33 0.45 -1.66 -11.33
N LEU A 34 0.64 -0.78 -10.35
CA LEU A 34 0.90 0.63 -10.58
C LEU A 34 2.18 0.85 -11.39
N ARG A 35 3.29 0.22 -11.00
CA ARG A 35 4.56 0.27 -11.74
C ARG A 35 4.42 -0.29 -13.16
N GLN A 36 3.64 -1.34 -13.35
CA GLN A 36 3.37 -1.89 -14.67
C GLN A 36 2.63 -0.88 -15.55
N CYS A 37 1.56 -0.25 -15.03
CA CYS A 37 0.86 0.81 -15.74
C CYS A 37 1.79 2.01 -16.06
N GLU A 38 2.68 2.38 -15.15
CA GLU A 38 3.66 3.46 -15.37
C GLU A 38 4.62 3.16 -16.51
N GLN A 39 5.04 1.90 -16.66
CA GLN A 39 6.04 1.47 -17.66
C GLN A 39 5.43 1.09 -19.01
N GLU A 40 4.21 0.55 -19.02
CA GLU A 40 3.58 0.03 -20.25
C GLU A 40 2.57 1.02 -20.84
N ASP A 41 1.65 1.54 -20.03
CA ASP A 41 0.50 2.33 -20.50
C ASP A 41 0.72 3.85 -20.42
N CYS A 42 1.60 4.29 -19.52
CA CYS A 42 1.77 5.70 -19.15
C CYS A 42 3.19 6.22 -19.40
N ASP A 43 3.97 5.49 -20.19
CA ASP A 43 5.33 5.88 -20.55
C ASP A 43 5.36 7.21 -21.33
N GLY A 44 6.44 7.97 -21.18
CA GLY A 44 6.62 9.26 -21.87
C GLY A 44 5.75 10.42 -21.37
N LEU A 45 4.87 10.21 -20.38
CA LEU A 45 4.11 11.30 -19.74
C LEU A 45 4.95 12.03 -18.68
N SER A 46 4.64 13.31 -18.43
CA SER A 46 5.22 14.07 -17.32
C SER A 46 4.89 13.40 -15.97
N PRO A 47 5.68 13.61 -14.90
CA PRO A 47 5.49 12.91 -13.62
C PRO A 47 4.06 13.00 -13.06
N ASP A 48 3.43 14.17 -13.15
CA ASP A 48 2.08 14.42 -12.64
C ASP A 48 1.02 13.72 -13.49
N THR A 49 1.13 13.84 -14.82
CA THR A 49 0.20 13.18 -15.74
C THR A 49 0.38 11.66 -15.71
N ARG A 50 1.62 11.18 -15.57
CA ARG A 50 1.97 9.76 -15.43
C ARG A 50 1.31 9.15 -14.20
N SER A 51 1.37 9.83 -13.06
CA SER A 51 0.74 9.39 -11.81
C SER A 51 -0.78 9.27 -11.94
N ASN A 52 -1.43 10.25 -12.59
CA ASN A 52 -2.87 10.20 -12.85
C ASN A 52 -3.25 9.09 -13.83
N CYS A 53 -2.49 8.93 -14.91
CA CYS A 53 -2.65 7.83 -15.86
C CYS A 53 -2.55 6.47 -15.16
N ALA A 54 -1.52 6.25 -14.33
CA ALA A 54 -1.31 5.00 -13.62
C ALA A 54 -2.45 4.70 -12.62
N ASN A 55 -2.94 5.72 -11.90
CA ASN A 55 -4.09 5.55 -11.02
C ASN A 55 -5.36 5.17 -11.81
N HIS A 56 -5.59 5.76 -12.98
CA HIS A 56 -6.71 5.38 -13.85
C HIS A 56 -6.55 3.94 -14.38
N CYS A 57 -5.36 3.57 -14.86
CA CYS A 57 -5.04 2.23 -15.34
C CYS A 57 -5.26 1.15 -14.27
N THR A 58 -4.80 1.37 -13.03
CA THR A 58 -4.92 0.37 -11.96
C THR A 58 -6.37 0.12 -11.50
N SER A 59 -7.21 1.16 -11.48
CA SER A 59 -8.66 1.01 -11.22
C SER A 59 -9.44 2.20 -11.78
N PRO A 60 -10.04 2.06 -12.98
CA PRO A 60 -10.86 3.12 -13.56
C PRO A 60 -12.04 3.50 -12.67
N LYS A 61 -12.61 2.53 -11.94
CA LYS A 61 -13.72 2.77 -11.03
C LYS A 61 -13.32 3.68 -9.87
N CYS A 62 -12.24 3.34 -9.16
CA CYS A 62 -11.79 4.13 -8.01
C CYS A 62 -11.23 5.49 -8.44
N PHE A 63 -10.63 5.56 -9.63
CA PHE A 63 -10.15 6.82 -10.17
C PHE A 63 -11.31 7.78 -10.40
N ASN A 64 -12.36 7.35 -11.11
CA ASN A 64 -13.52 8.18 -11.38
C ASN A 64 -14.26 8.60 -10.09
N GLU A 65 -14.30 7.74 -9.07
CA GLU A 65 -14.91 8.06 -7.78
C GLU A 65 -14.16 9.18 -7.03
N VAL A 66 -12.83 9.22 -7.12
CA VAL A 66 -11.98 10.14 -6.34
C VAL A 66 -11.60 11.41 -7.12
N TYR A 67 -11.23 11.24 -8.38
CA TYR A 67 -10.70 12.29 -9.24
C TYR A 67 -11.73 12.79 -10.27
N GLY A 68 -12.80 12.04 -10.55
CA GLY A 68 -13.74 12.37 -11.62
C GLY A 68 -14.61 13.61 -11.38
N LYS A 69 -14.80 14.04 -10.12
CA LYS A 69 -15.60 15.25 -9.80
C LYS A 69 -14.80 16.54 -9.87
N LYS A 70 -13.57 16.50 -9.36
CA LYS A 70 -12.62 17.60 -9.37
C LYS A 70 -11.25 16.98 -9.62
N PRO A 71 -10.74 17.02 -10.87
CA PRO A 71 -9.39 16.56 -11.16
C PRO A 71 -8.38 17.44 -10.42
N LEU A 72 -7.18 16.90 -10.20
CA LEU A 72 -6.07 17.70 -9.66
C LEU A 72 -5.67 18.75 -10.71
N GLU A 73 -5.31 19.94 -10.25
CA GLU A 73 -4.66 20.93 -11.10
C GLU A 73 -3.19 20.52 -11.36
N ASP A 74 -2.58 21.03 -12.44
CA ASP A 74 -1.19 20.68 -12.78
C ASP A 74 -0.24 21.13 -11.65
N GLY A 75 0.59 20.21 -11.16
CA GLY A 75 1.47 20.42 -10.01
C GLY A 75 0.79 20.32 -8.63
N GLU A 76 -0.52 20.06 -8.55
CA GLU A 76 -1.22 19.87 -7.27
C GLU A 76 -1.01 18.44 -6.73
N VAL A 77 -0.63 18.32 -5.45
CA VAL A 77 -0.53 17.03 -4.75
C VAL A 77 -1.58 16.94 -3.64
N ASP A 78 -2.74 16.35 -3.93
CA ASP A 78 -3.79 16.12 -2.92
C ASP A 78 -3.61 14.76 -2.21
N THR A 79 -2.97 14.80 -1.05
CA THR A 79 -2.77 13.62 -0.19
C THR A 79 -4.08 13.00 0.29
N SER A 80 -5.14 13.80 0.46
CA SER A 80 -6.47 13.31 0.88
C SER A 80 -7.09 12.44 -0.21
N LYS A 81 -7.06 12.90 -1.47
CA LYS A 81 -7.50 12.10 -2.63
C LYS A 81 -6.66 10.84 -2.79
N GLN A 82 -5.34 10.92 -2.67
CA GLN A 82 -4.48 9.73 -2.74
C GLN A 82 -4.86 8.67 -1.69
N ASN A 83 -5.16 9.09 -0.45
CA ASN A 83 -5.60 8.19 0.61
C ASN A 83 -7.00 7.61 0.34
N ALA A 84 -7.91 8.41 -0.19
CA ALA A 84 -9.24 7.97 -0.61
C ALA A 84 -9.15 6.90 -1.73
N PHE A 85 -8.30 7.13 -2.72
CA PHE A 85 -8.05 6.19 -3.82
C PHE A 85 -7.50 4.86 -3.29
N LYS A 86 -6.43 4.89 -2.47
CA LYS A 86 -5.87 3.69 -1.82
C LYS A 86 -6.94 2.93 -1.02
N SER A 87 -7.81 3.65 -0.31
CA SER A 87 -8.92 3.04 0.45
C SER A 87 -9.93 2.34 -0.46
N CYS A 88 -10.33 2.98 -1.56
CA CYS A 88 -11.23 2.41 -2.56
C CYS A 88 -10.64 1.13 -3.17
N VAL A 89 -9.41 1.20 -3.66
CA VAL A 89 -8.71 0.06 -4.29
C VAL A 89 -8.63 -1.13 -3.34
N ARG A 90 -8.26 -0.90 -2.08
CA ARG A 90 -8.25 -1.96 -1.04
C ARG A 90 -9.61 -2.61 -0.83
N LYS A 91 -10.71 -1.86 -0.92
CA LYS A 91 -12.08 -2.42 -0.84
C LYS A 91 -12.38 -3.26 -2.08
N GLU A 92 -11.99 -2.79 -3.25
CA GLU A 92 -12.17 -3.51 -4.51
C GLU A 92 -11.45 -4.87 -4.51
N TYR A 93 -10.17 -4.91 -4.13
CA TYR A 93 -9.43 -6.18 -4.00
C TYR A 93 -10.08 -7.15 -3.01
N LYS A 94 -10.59 -6.65 -1.88
CA LYS A 94 -11.33 -7.48 -0.91
C LYS A 94 -12.63 -8.02 -1.49
N TYR A 95 -13.36 -7.22 -2.25
CA TYR A 95 -14.61 -7.64 -2.90
C TYR A 95 -14.34 -8.73 -3.94
N LYS A 96 -13.36 -8.53 -4.83
CA LYS A 96 -12.96 -9.53 -5.84
C LYS A 96 -12.58 -10.86 -5.19
N ARG A 97 -11.75 -10.84 -4.14
CA ARG A 97 -11.35 -12.06 -3.39
C ARG A 97 -12.52 -12.77 -2.70
N ARG A 98 -13.53 -12.03 -2.23
CA ARG A 98 -14.73 -12.64 -1.62
C ARG A 98 -15.63 -13.27 -2.67
N LYS A 99 -15.73 -12.67 -3.86
CA LYS A 99 -16.54 -13.19 -4.96
C LYS A 99 -15.97 -14.50 -5.49
N THR A 100 -14.65 -14.58 -5.73
CA THR A 100 -14.00 -15.81 -6.21
C THR A 100 -14.22 -17.00 -5.27
N LYS A 101 -14.15 -16.78 -3.96
CA LYS A 101 -14.39 -17.82 -2.94
C LYS A 101 -15.84 -18.32 -2.84
N LYS A 102 -16.81 -17.57 -3.39
CA LYS A 102 -18.23 -17.90 -3.33
C LYS A 102 -18.71 -18.67 -4.56
N THR A 103 -17.98 -18.56 -5.66
CA THR A 103 -18.33 -19.18 -6.95
C THR A 103 -17.68 -20.55 -7.14
N GLU A 104 -16.80 -20.98 -6.22
CA GLU A 104 -16.31 -22.37 -6.18
C GLU A 104 -17.46 -23.28 -5.72
N PRO A 105 -17.94 -24.24 -6.55
CA PRO A 105 -18.92 -25.21 -6.14
C PRO A 105 -18.38 -25.99 -4.94
N LYS A 106 -19.14 -26.03 -3.85
CA LYS A 106 -18.88 -26.98 -2.77
C LYS A 106 -19.45 -28.32 -3.22
N ASP A 107 -18.63 -29.13 -3.87
CA ASP A 107 -18.95 -30.55 -4.02
C ASP A 107 -18.92 -31.19 -2.63
N GLU A 108 -20.09 -31.31 -2.01
CA GLU A 108 -20.31 -32.19 -0.88
C GLU A 108 -20.66 -33.58 -1.43
N ASP A 109 -19.69 -34.49 -1.42
CA ASP A 109 -19.95 -35.91 -1.18
C ASP A 109 -19.04 -36.40 -0.05
N GLY A 110 -19.66 -37.05 0.92
CA GLY A 110 -19.13 -37.29 2.25
C GLY A 110 -18.26 -38.54 2.37
N GLY A 111 -17.58 -38.67 3.51
CA GLY A 111 -17.06 -39.98 3.93
C GLY A 111 -15.71 -39.99 4.64
N LYS A 112 -15.67 -39.47 5.86
CA LYS A 112 -15.05 -40.08 7.06
C LYS A 112 -13.70 -40.84 6.90
N SER A 113 -12.69 -40.23 7.54
CA SER A 113 -11.65 -40.83 8.41
C SER A 113 -10.28 -41.23 7.86
N LYS A 114 -9.28 -40.61 8.54
CA LYS A 114 -7.93 -41.08 8.91
C LYS A 114 -6.86 -41.05 7.81
N ALA A 115 -5.91 -40.12 7.95
CA ALA A 115 -4.61 -40.41 8.56
C ALA A 115 -3.76 -39.13 8.63
N ARG A 116 -3.04 -38.97 9.75
CA ARG A 116 -1.89 -38.08 9.87
C ARG A 116 -0.86 -38.43 8.80
N THR A 117 -0.39 -37.44 8.06
CA THR A 117 1.03 -37.36 7.69
C THR A 117 1.51 -35.93 7.90
N LYS A 118 2.64 -35.86 8.60
CA LYS A 118 3.42 -34.67 8.91
C LYS A 118 4.37 -34.46 7.73
N GLY A 119 4.11 -33.47 6.89
CA GLY A 119 5.06 -32.93 5.90
C GLY A 119 5.03 -31.41 6.09
N LYS A 120 5.97 -30.86 6.85
CA LYS A 120 7.27 -30.37 6.38
C LYS A 120 7.04 -29.29 5.32
N ASP A 121 6.82 -28.10 5.86
CA ASP A 121 6.67 -26.84 5.17
C ASP A 121 7.92 -26.62 4.31
N GLY A 122 7.72 -26.70 2.99
CA GLY A 122 8.68 -26.25 2.00
C GLY A 122 8.58 -24.74 1.93
N GLU A 123 9.52 -24.10 2.63
CA GLU A 123 9.88 -22.71 2.50
C GLU A 123 10.61 -22.58 1.14
N GLU A 124 9.90 -22.14 0.11
CA GLU A 124 10.55 -21.62 -1.10
C GLU A 124 10.68 -20.11 -0.90
N GLU A 125 11.87 -19.75 -0.41
CA GLU A 125 12.40 -18.39 -0.43
C GLU A 125 12.64 -18.00 -1.89
N GLY A 126 11.74 -17.19 -2.43
CA GLY A 126 12.04 -16.36 -3.60
C GLY A 126 12.87 -15.18 -3.13
N GLU A 127 14.17 -15.42 -3.00
CA GLU A 127 15.24 -14.45 -2.89
C GLU A 127 15.45 -13.83 -4.27
N ASP A 128 15.26 -12.52 -4.45
CA ASP A 128 15.78 -11.77 -5.60
C ASP A 128 15.63 -10.25 -5.38
N GLY A 129 16.77 -9.58 -5.18
CA GLY A 129 17.03 -8.21 -5.65
C GLY A 129 16.60 -7.04 -4.77
N ASP A 130 17.30 -6.83 -3.65
CA ASP A 130 17.45 -5.50 -3.04
C ASP A 130 18.40 -4.69 -3.95
N GLU A 131 17.86 -3.88 -4.86
CA GLU A 131 18.63 -2.82 -5.53
C GLU A 131 18.24 -1.49 -4.89
N GLN A 132 19.10 -1.04 -3.98
CA GLN A 132 19.04 0.26 -3.33
C GLN A 132 19.60 1.29 -4.32
N GLY A 133 18.70 1.96 -5.04
CA GLY A 133 18.99 3.26 -5.63
C GLY A 133 18.90 4.31 -4.53
N GLU A 134 20.03 4.64 -3.93
CA GLU A 134 20.22 5.87 -3.16
C GLU A 134 20.23 7.01 -4.19
N GLU A 135 19.14 7.76 -4.33
CA GLU A 135 19.20 9.07 -4.98
C GLU A 135 19.45 10.11 -3.89
N GLU A 136 20.66 10.68 -3.97
CA GLU A 136 21.11 11.83 -3.20
C GLU A 136 20.24 13.04 -3.56
N GLY A 137 19.52 13.58 -2.57
CA GLY A 137 18.84 14.87 -2.68
C GLY A 137 19.80 15.96 -2.22
N GLU A 138 20.29 16.74 -3.18
CA GLU A 138 21.09 17.94 -2.98
C GLU A 138 20.21 19.07 -2.41
N ASP A 139 20.47 19.47 -1.17
CA ASP A 139 19.85 20.64 -0.54
C ASP A 139 20.55 21.91 -1.05
N GLY A 140 20.13 22.39 -2.23
CA GLY A 140 20.50 23.70 -2.75
C GLY A 140 19.78 24.83 -2.00
N ALA A 141 20.42 25.35 -0.95
CA ALA A 141 20.00 26.61 -0.32
C ALA A 141 20.61 27.80 -1.10
N GLU A 142 19.91 28.22 -2.15
CA GLU A 142 20.13 29.52 -2.79
C GLU A 142 19.18 30.53 -2.11
N SER A 143 19.75 31.45 -1.34
CA SER A 143 19.04 32.64 -0.88
C SER A 143 19.87 33.85 -1.31
N ASP A 144 19.55 34.35 -2.50
CA ASP A 144 19.87 35.70 -2.94
C ASP A 144 19.34 36.71 -1.92
N ALA A 145 20.28 37.43 -1.32
CA ALA A 145 20.02 38.65 -0.58
C ALA A 145 20.75 39.78 -1.33
N GLU A 146 20.10 40.27 -2.39
CA GLU A 146 20.34 41.60 -2.91
C GLU A 146 19.26 42.52 -2.31
N GLU A 147 19.65 43.42 -1.41
CA GLU A 147 19.05 44.76 -1.38
C GLU A 147 20.11 45.77 -0.94
N GLU A 148 20.32 46.74 -1.81
CA GLU A 148 21.37 47.75 -1.84
C GLU A 148 21.13 48.87 -0.80
N GLU A 149 22.25 49.46 -0.40
CA GLU A 149 22.53 50.87 -0.10
C GLU A 149 21.38 51.80 0.33
N GLU A 150 21.58 52.51 1.44
CA GLU A 150 21.64 53.97 1.37
C GLU A 150 22.43 54.53 2.58
N GLU A 151 23.40 55.37 2.22
CA GLU A 151 24.20 56.24 3.07
C GLU A 151 23.30 57.26 3.80
N GLU A 152 23.69 57.71 4.99
CA GLU A 152 23.89 59.15 5.22
C GLU A 152 24.54 59.44 6.59
N GLU A 153 25.42 60.42 6.54
CA GLU A 153 26.30 60.96 7.56
C GLU A 153 25.54 61.81 8.60
N GLU A 154 25.95 61.75 9.87
CA GLU A 154 26.35 62.92 10.71
C GLU A 154 26.82 62.49 12.11
#